data_AF-J1ARR3-F1
#
_entry.id   AF-J1ARR3-F1
#
_cell.length_a   1.000
_cell.length_b   1.000
_cell.length_c   1.000
_cell.angle_alpha   90.00
_cell.angle_beta   90.00
_cell.angle_gamma   90.00
#
_symmetry.space_group_name_H-M   'P 1'
#
loop_
_entity.id
_entity.type
_entity.pdbx_description
1 polymer ?
#
loop_
_entity_poly.entity_id
_entity_poly.type
_entity_poly.pdbx_seq_one_letter_code
_entity_poly.pdbx_strand_id
1 'polypeptide(L)'
;MKIAIEELAGCSGCTISILDLHEALLDVVAQADIVYSPVIMDAKEPPEGIDIAFVTGAVRNEENEERLKLLRKRSKKLIAFGTCACYGGVSGLSMLGKAEDLFACVYQGVETAEKGNIIPKDVPAFLYRAFAVGDLVKVDYYITGCPPKEKFLRTILPALIAGDHIELSKKSVCSECDRKMGDVKNWHLKRRYEETPDREHCLLGQGYLCLGPVTFGRCGAACPHNNIPCHGCNGPSLDILREPCRDIHNMMVRRIADLTDIPEKEIEKQLYDVAHTMYPFTIGSLIMEDKEISKIRDLVKGGGA
;
A
#
# COMPACT_ATOMS: atom_id res chain seq x y z
N MET A 1 -28.22 -6.54 -1.51
CA MET A 1 -26.98 -6.37 -2.31
C MET A 1 -26.04 -7.50 -1.97
N LYS A 2 -25.39 -8.14 -2.96
CA LYS A 2 -24.43 -9.23 -2.74
C LYS A 2 -22.99 -8.71 -2.71
N ILE A 3 -22.29 -8.96 -1.61
CA ILE A 3 -20.88 -8.56 -1.41
C ILE A 3 -19.99 -9.80 -1.37
N ALA A 4 -18.84 -9.72 -2.04
CA ALA A 4 -17.77 -10.70 -1.92
C ALA A 4 -16.47 -10.04 -1.44
N ILE A 5 -15.68 -10.76 -0.67
CA ILE A 5 -14.34 -10.35 -0.23
C ILE A 5 -13.36 -11.46 -0.59
N GLU A 6 -12.37 -11.15 -1.43
CA GLU A 6 -11.32 -12.08 -1.86
C GLU A 6 -9.97 -11.64 -1.31
N GLU A 7 -9.16 -12.59 -0.84
CA GLU A 7 -7.78 -12.36 -0.43
C GLU A 7 -6.80 -12.98 -1.42
N LEU A 8 -5.84 -12.20 -1.89
CA LEU A 8 -4.74 -12.63 -2.74
C LEU A 8 -3.43 -12.63 -1.92
N ALA A 9 -2.31 -12.16 -2.48
CA ALA A 9 -1.04 -12.02 -1.75
C ALA A 9 -1.08 -10.83 -0.78
N GLY A 10 -1.70 -11.03 0.38
CA GLY A 10 -1.80 -10.06 1.47
C GLY A 10 -1.55 -10.67 2.85
N CYS A 11 -1.85 -9.90 3.90
CA CYS A 11 -1.69 -10.31 5.30
C CYS A 11 -3.03 -10.42 6.06
N SER A 12 -4.15 -10.47 5.32
CA SER A 12 -5.54 -10.42 5.83
C SER A 12 -5.92 -9.15 6.62
N GLY A 13 -4.97 -8.24 6.90
CA GLY A 13 -5.22 -7.02 7.69
C GLY A 13 -6.32 -6.10 7.13
N CYS A 14 -6.57 -6.13 5.82
CA CYS A 14 -7.69 -5.38 5.23
C CYS A 14 -9.03 -6.02 5.61
N THR A 15 -9.16 -7.34 5.53
CA THR A 15 -10.36 -8.05 5.99
C THR A 15 -10.57 -7.85 7.48
N ILE A 16 -9.51 -7.89 8.29
CA ILE A 16 -9.60 -7.55 9.72
C ILE A 16 -10.07 -6.10 9.92
N SER A 17 -9.63 -5.13 9.11
CA SER A 17 -10.13 -3.75 9.21
C SER A 17 -11.63 -3.59 8.93
N ILE A 18 -12.25 -4.51 8.19
CA ILE A 18 -13.71 -4.59 8.03
C ILE A 18 -14.34 -5.14 9.32
N LEU A 19 -13.72 -6.14 9.95
CA LEU A 19 -14.18 -6.69 11.23
C LEU A 19 -14.02 -5.68 12.39
N ASP A 20 -13.03 -4.79 12.31
CA ASP A 20 -12.82 -3.67 13.25
C ASP A 20 -13.90 -2.56 13.15
N LEU A 21 -14.88 -2.72 12.25
CA LEU A 21 -16.12 -1.94 12.33
C LEU A 21 -16.94 -2.29 13.57
N HIS A 22 -16.63 -3.40 14.24
CA HIS A 22 -17.28 -3.84 15.47
C HIS A 22 -18.82 -3.86 15.30
N GLU A 23 -19.55 -3.10 16.10
CA GLU A 23 -21.01 -3.05 16.06
C GLU A 23 -21.56 -2.50 14.73
N ALA A 24 -20.83 -1.58 14.07
CA ALA A 24 -21.25 -1.04 12.78
C ALA A 24 -21.16 -2.06 11.64
N LEU A 25 -20.48 -3.19 11.84
CA LEU A 25 -20.53 -4.30 10.90
C LEU A 25 -21.96 -4.86 10.81
N LEU A 26 -22.72 -4.83 11.92
CA LEU A 26 -24.11 -5.31 11.95
C LEU A 26 -25.00 -4.48 11.02
N ASP A 27 -24.77 -3.16 10.94
CA ASP A 27 -25.50 -2.27 10.04
C ASP A 27 -25.18 -2.54 8.57
N VAL A 28 -23.94 -2.96 8.28
CA VAL A 28 -23.50 -3.35 6.94
C VAL A 28 -24.18 -4.65 6.52
N VAL A 29 -24.14 -5.69 7.37
CA VAL A 29 -24.74 -6.99 7.03
C VAL A 29 -26.28 -6.96 7.02
N ALA A 30 -26.90 -5.99 7.69
CA ALA A 30 -28.33 -5.75 7.61
C ALA A 30 -28.76 -5.20 6.22
N GLN A 31 -27.87 -4.49 5.53
CA GLN A 31 -28.15 -3.85 4.22
C GLN A 31 -27.58 -4.65 3.03
N ALA A 32 -26.52 -5.43 3.27
CA ALA A 32 -25.85 -6.20 2.25
C ALA A 32 -25.50 -7.60 2.75
N ASP A 33 -25.71 -8.59 1.88
CA ASP A 33 -25.42 -9.99 2.14
C ASP A 33 -23.98 -10.31 1.72
N ILE A 34 -23.14 -10.72 2.66
CA ILE A 34 -21.80 -11.21 2.36
C ILE A 34 -21.97 -12.65 1.88
N VAL A 35 -21.78 -12.87 0.58
CA VAL A 35 -22.00 -14.16 -0.06
C VAL A 35 -20.72 -14.97 -0.23
N TYR A 36 -19.56 -14.32 -0.05
CA TYR A 36 -18.26 -14.95 -0.18
C TYR A 36 -17.19 -14.20 0.62
N SER A 37 -16.51 -14.90 1.51
CA SER A 37 -15.28 -14.45 2.16
C SER A 37 -14.56 -15.66 2.75
N PRO A 38 -13.36 -16.02 2.28
CA PRO A 38 -12.61 -17.18 2.78
C PRO A 38 -12.33 -17.14 4.30
N VAL A 39 -12.23 -15.93 4.86
CA VAL A 39 -11.94 -15.72 6.29
C VAL A 39 -13.18 -15.89 7.18
N ILE A 40 -14.37 -15.54 6.65
CA ILE A 40 -15.58 -15.39 7.47
C ILE A 40 -16.59 -16.53 7.17
N MET A 41 -16.48 -17.21 6.03
CA MET A 41 -17.48 -18.15 5.53
C MET A 41 -16.88 -19.42 4.95
N ASP A 42 -17.69 -20.49 4.93
CA ASP A 42 -17.30 -21.78 4.35
C ASP A 42 -17.50 -21.88 2.83
N ALA A 43 -18.10 -20.87 2.20
CA ALA A 43 -18.26 -20.82 0.75
C ALA A 43 -16.89 -20.87 0.06
N LYS A 44 -16.62 -21.93 -0.71
CA LYS A 44 -15.31 -22.16 -1.32
C LYS A 44 -15.10 -21.37 -2.61
N GLU A 45 -16.18 -21.16 -3.37
CA GLU A 45 -16.16 -20.44 -4.64
C GLU A 45 -17.03 -19.17 -4.59
N PRO A 46 -16.58 -18.06 -5.20
CA PRO A 46 -17.35 -16.82 -5.24
C PRO A 46 -18.55 -17.04 -6.16
N PRO A 47 -19.79 -16.77 -5.74
CA PRO A 47 -20.97 -17.03 -6.57
C PRO A 47 -21.05 -16.07 -7.76
N GLU A 48 -21.92 -16.36 -8.72
CA GLU A 48 -22.24 -15.41 -9.79
C GLU A 48 -23.15 -14.27 -9.29
N GLY A 49 -23.14 -13.15 -10.01
CA GLY A 49 -24.03 -12.02 -9.75
C GLY A 49 -23.65 -11.21 -8.51
N ILE A 50 -22.36 -11.09 -8.22
CA ILE A 50 -21.86 -10.24 -7.12
C ILE A 50 -22.06 -8.77 -7.51
N ASP A 51 -22.65 -7.97 -6.62
CA ASP A 51 -22.86 -6.54 -6.87
C ASP A 51 -21.57 -5.75 -6.61
N ILE A 52 -20.89 -6.02 -5.49
CA ILE A 52 -19.62 -5.41 -5.10
C ILE A 52 -18.65 -6.50 -4.64
N ALA A 53 -17.50 -6.60 -5.29
CA ALA A 53 -16.40 -7.44 -4.86
C ALA A 53 -15.25 -6.58 -4.34
N PHE A 54 -14.87 -6.78 -3.08
CA PHE A 54 -13.62 -6.26 -2.53
C PHE A 54 -12.52 -7.29 -2.76
N VAL A 55 -11.42 -6.86 -3.36
CA VAL A 55 -10.22 -7.70 -3.52
C VAL A 55 -9.08 -7.09 -2.75
N THR A 56 -8.45 -7.91 -1.91
CA THR A 56 -7.33 -7.52 -1.05
C THR A 56 -6.06 -8.27 -1.44
N GLY A 57 -4.90 -7.73 -1.07
CA GLY A 57 -3.61 -8.31 -1.44
C GLY A 57 -3.19 -7.99 -2.88
N ALA A 58 -1.90 -8.19 -3.14
CA ALA A 58 -1.32 -8.08 -4.48
C ALA A 58 -1.51 -9.39 -5.26
N VAL A 59 -1.10 -9.43 -6.52
CA VAL A 59 -1.05 -10.67 -7.31
C VAL A 59 0.40 -11.12 -7.38
N ARG A 60 0.74 -12.27 -6.78
CA ARG A 60 2.13 -12.77 -6.75
C ARG A 60 2.30 -14.16 -7.36
N ASN A 61 1.28 -15.00 -7.40
CA ASN A 61 1.32 -16.33 -8.00
C ASN A 61 0.16 -16.55 -8.99
N GLU A 62 0.21 -17.66 -9.73
CA GLU A 62 -0.78 -18.03 -10.74
C GLU A 62 -2.20 -18.14 -10.14
N GLU A 63 -2.34 -18.75 -8.96
CA GLU A 63 -3.63 -18.85 -8.28
C GLU A 63 -4.23 -17.47 -7.99
N ASN A 64 -3.44 -16.50 -7.50
CA ASN A 64 -3.93 -15.14 -7.27
C ASN A 64 -4.48 -14.51 -8.55
N GLU A 65 -3.81 -14.72 -9.69
CA GLU A 65 -4.25 -14.19 -10.98
C GLU A 65 -5.55 -14.84 -11.45
N GLU A 66 -5.67 -16.16 -11.30
CA GLU A 66 -6.88 -16.92 -11.63
C GLU A 66 -8.07 -16.48 -10.77
N ARG A 67 -7.88 -16.41 -9.45
CA ARG A 67 -8.87 -15.93 -8.47
C ARG A 67 -9.33 -14.51 -8.80
N LEU A 68 -8.40 -13.61 -9.10
CA LEU A 68 -8.71 -12.24 -9.48
C LEU A 68 -9.56 -12.15 -10.75
N LYS A 69 -9.18 -12.87 -11.80
CA LYS A 69 -9.93 -12.90 -13.07
C LYS A 69 -11.32 -13.48 -12.88
N LEU A 70 -11.44 -14.54 -12.07
CA LEU A 70 -12.72 -15.16 -11.73
C LEU A 70 -13.64 -14.18 -10.99
N LEU A 71 -13.12 -13.53 -9.96
CA LEU A 71 -13.87 -12.55 -9.18
C LEU A 71 -14.31 -11.36 -10.03
N ARG A 72 -13.43 -10.84 -10.91
CA ARG A 72 -13.77 -9.77 -11.86
C ARG A 72 -14.89 -10.19 -12.82
N LYS A 73 -14.88 -11.43 -13.31
CA LYS A 73 -15.92 -11.96 -14.20
C LYS A 73 -17.28 -12.07 -13.50
N ARG A 74 -17.28 -12.41 -12.20
CA ARG A 74 -18.50 -12.65 -11.41
C ARG A 74 -19.06 -11.38 -10.73
N SER A 75 -18.35 -10.25 -10.79
CA SER A 75 -18.70 -9.00 -10.11
C SER A 75 -19.09 -7.85 -11.05
N LYS A 76 -20.11 -7.10 -10.66
CA LYS A 76 -20.50 -5.84 -11.34
C LYS A 76 -19.48 -4.74 -11.05
N LYS A 77 -19.15 -4.53 -9.77
CA LYS A 77 -18.12 -3.59 -9.31
C LYS A 77 -16.99 -4.36 -8.61
N LEU A 78 -15.75 -4.12 -9.02
CA LEU A 78 -14.55 -4.61 -8.35
C LEU A 78 -13.84 -3.43 -7.67
N ILE A 79 -13.57 -3.57 -6.38
CA ILE A 79 -12.91 -2.56 -5.56
C ILE A 79 -11.56 -3.11 -5.09
N ALA A 80 -10.48 -2.44 -5.48
CA ALA A 80 -9.16 -2.72 -4.91
C ALA A 80 -9.13 -2.20 -3.47
N PHE A 81 -9.09 -3.11 -2.51
CA PHE A 81 -9.24 -2.81 -1.09
C PHE A 81 -7.92 -3.03 -0.35
N GLY A 82 -7.31 -1.91 0.05
CA GLY A 82 -6.01 -1.85 0.70
C GLY A 82 -4.85 -1.60 -0.26
N THR A 83 -3.75 -1.13 0.32
CA THR A 83 -2.55 -0.71 -0.43
C THR A 83 -1.90 -1.83 -1.22
N CYS A 84 -1.95 -3.08 -0.75
CA CYS A 84 -1.45 -4.21 -1.53
C CYS A 84 -2.25 -4.41 -2.84
N ALA A 85 -3.57 -4.29 -2.79
CA ALA A 85 -4.41 -4.40 -3.98
C ALA A 85 -4.27 -3.18 -4.89
N CYS A 86 -4.17 -1.98 -4.30
CA CYS A 86 -4.05 -0.73 -5.05
C CYS A 86 -2.69 -0.56 -5.73
N TYR A 87 -1.59 -0.94 -5.06
CA TYR A 87 -0.23 -0.59 -5.47
C TYR A 87 0.82 -1.70 -5.30
N GLY A 88 0.42 -2.94 -5.02
CA GLY A 88 1.33 -4.07 -4.78
C GLY A 88 1.80 -4.21 -3.33
N GLY A 89 1.85 -3.11 -2.57
CA GLY A 89 2.16 -3.14 -1.14
C GLY A 89 3.55 -3.69 -0.82
N VAL A 90 3.73 -4.13 0.43
CA VAL A 90 4.99 -4.68 0.94
C VAL A 90 5.44 -5.92 0.16
N SER A 91 4.49 -6.73 -0.31
CA SER A 91 4.75 -7.89 -1.18
C SER A 91 5.48 -7.51 -2.47
N GLY A 92 5.35 -6.26 -2.94
CA GLY A 92 6.07 -5.73 -4.09
C GLY A 92 7.59 -5.71 -3.90
N LEU A 93 8.09 -5.58 -2.67
CA LEU A 93 9.54 -5.60 -2.39
C LEU A 93 10.21 -6.92 -2.80
N SER A 94 9.43 -7.99 -2.97
CA SER A 94 9.93 -9.25 -3.56
C SER A 94 10.53 -9.06 -4.96
N MET A 95 10.22 -7.96 -5.66
CA MET A 95 10.79 -7.63 -6.96
C MET A 95 12.24 -7.09 -6.89
N LEU A 96 12.76 -6.81 -5.70
CA LEU A 96 14.17 -6.40 -5.52
C LEU A 96 15.14 -7.57 -5.62
N GLY A 97 14.67 -8.80 -5.78
CA GLY A 97 15.50 -9.98 -6.00
C GLY A 97 14.83 -10.94 -6.96
N LYS A 98 15.54 -12.00 -7.35
CA LYS A 98 14.94 -13.06 -8.18
C LYS A 98 14.11 -14.00 -7.32
N ALA A 99 13.09 -14.60 -7.91
CA ALA A 99 12.23 -15.55 -7.19
C ALA A 99 13.05 -16.74 -6.66
N GLU A 100 14.03 -17.19 -7.43
CA GLU A 100 14.93 -18.29 -7.05
C GLU A 100 15.75 -17.94 -5.81
N ASP A 101 16.26 -16.70 -5.71
CA ASP A 101 17.04 -16.22 -4.57
C ASP A 101 16.16 -16.12 -3.32
N LEU A 102 14.92 -15.65 -3.47
CA LEU A 102 13.94 -15.60 -2.37
C LEU A 102 13.61 -17.01 -1.84
N PHE A 103 13.34 -17.97 -2.72
CA PHE A 103 13.04 -19.33 -2.31
C PHE A 103 14.25 -20.04 -1.72
N ALA A 104 15.43 -19.87 -2.31
CA ALA A 104 16.67 -20.40 -1.73
C ALA A 104 16.90 -19.82 -0.33
N CYS A 105 16.71 -18.51 -0.14
CA CYS A 105 16.81 -17.87 1.17
C CYS A 105 15.86 -18.50 2.19
N VAL A 106 14.56 -18.59 1.88
CA VAL A 106 13.52 -19.04 2.83
C VAL A 106 13.61 -20.55 3.13
N TYR A 107 13.80 -21.39 2.11
CA TYR A 107 13.73 -22.84 2.29
C TYR A 107 15.08 -23.49 2.62
N GLN A 108 16.20 -22.86 2.26
CA GLN A 108 17.54 -23.45 2.35
C GLN A 108 18.55 -22.56 3.06
N GLY A 109 18.38 -21.23 3.03
CA GLY A 109 19.36 -20.25 3.51
C GLY A 109 19.18 -19.83 4.96
N VAL A 110 18.04 -20.14 5.60
CA VAL A 110 17.83 -19.85 7.03
C VAL A 110 18.55 -20.89 7.91
N GLU A 111 19.13 -20.45 9.02
CA GLU A 111 19.92 -21.33 9.92
C GLU A 111 19.12 -22.52 10.47
N THR A 112 17.80 -22.35 10.59
CA THR A 112 16.87 -23.37 11.08
C THR A 112 16.39 -24.33 10.00
N ALA A 113 16.75 -24.13 8.73
CA ALA A 113 16.39 -25.05 7.66
C ALA A 113 17.28 -26.30 7.73
N GLU A 114 16.66 -27.47 7.58
CA GLU A 114 17.41 -28.71 7.48
C GLU A 114 18.26 -28.73 6.20
N LYS A 115 19.47 -29.25 6.32
CA LYS A 115 20.38 -29.39 5.16
C LYS A 115 19.76 -30.34 4.15
N GLY A 116 19.57 -29.85 2.92
CA GLY A 116 18.93 -30.60 1.85
C GLY A 116 17.43 -30.38 1.71
N ASN A 117 16.86 -29.39 2.41
CA ASN A 117 15.47 -28.98 2.23
C ASN A 117 15.15 -28.70 0.76
N ILE A 118 13.99 -29.21 0.33
CA ILE A 118 13.48 -29.05 -1.02
C ILE A 118 12.56 -27.83 -1.11
N ILE A 119 12.70 -27.08 -2.19
CA ILE A 119 11.73 -26.03 -2.54
C ILE A 119 10.47 -26.74 -3.06
N PRO A 120 9.28 -26.47 -2.49
CA PRO A 120 8.03 -27.09 -2.95
C PRO A 120 7.74 -26.83 -4.43
N LYS A 121 7.25 -27.86 -5.14
CA LYS A 121 6.89 -27.77 -6.56
C LYS A 121 5.40 -27.97 -6.84
N ASP A 122 4.66 -28.59 -5.93
CA ASP A 122 3.21 -28.85 -6.06
C ASP A 122 2.37 -27.68 -5.52
N VAL A 123 2.85 -26.45 -5.71
CA VAL A 123 2.20 -25.20 -5.26
C VAL A 123 2.14 -24.21 -6.42
N PRO A 124 1.20 -23.24 -6.42
CA PRO A 124 1.07 -22.29 -7.52
C PRO A 124 2.38 -21.55 -7.80
N ALA A 125 2.76 -21.48 -9.07
CA ALA A 125 4.02 -20.86 -9.44
C ALA A 125 3.99 -19.35 -9.19
N PHE A 126 5.13 -18.79 -8.77
CA PHE A 126 5.29 -17.34 -8.68
C PHE A 126 5.23 -16.72 -10.08
N LEU A 127 4.52 -15.62 -10.20
CA LEU A 127 4.59 -14.78 -11.39
C LEU A 127 5.98 -14.14 -11.48
N TYR A 128 6.37 -13.70 -12.68
CA TYR A 128 7.67 -13.03 -12.87
C TYR A 128 7.83 -11.74 -12.04
N ARG A 129 6.71 -11.13 -11.60
CA ARG A 129 6.68 -9.95 -10.72
C ARG A 129 5.42 -9.91 -9.87
N ALA A 130 5.43 -9.09 -8.82
CA ALA A 130 4.20 -8.70 -8.15
C ALA A 130 3.43 -7.68 -9.00
N PHE A 131 2.10 -7.76 -8.96
CA PHE A 131 1.22 -6.79 -9.59
C PHE A 131 0.24 -6.18 -8.59
N ALA A 132 -0.10 -4.91 -8.80
CA ALA A 132 -1.34 -4.37 -8.27
C ALA A 132 -2.52 -4.97 -9.03
N VAL A 133 -3.69 -5.04 -8.40
CA VAL A 133 -4.90 -5.61 -9.03
C VAL A 133 -5.27 -4.87 -10.31
N GLY A 134 -5.16 -3.53 -10.29
CA GLY A 134 -5.48 -2.68 -11.43
C GLY A 134 -4.56 -2.86 -12.64
N ASP A 135 -3.41 -3.50 -12.47
CA ASP A 135 -2.47 -3.78 -13.56
C ASP A 135 -2.94 -4.96 -14.44
N LEU A 136 -3.78 -5.85 -13.89
CA LEU A 136 -4.24 -7.07 -14.57
C LEU A 136 -5.71 -7.02 -14.98
N VAL A 137 -6.56 -6.29 -14.23
CA VAL A 137 -7.99 -6.19 -14.51
C VAL A 137 -8.51 -4.78 -14.26
N LYS A 138 -9.63 -4.43 -14.92
CA LYS A 138 -10.33 -3.17 -14.66
C LYS A 138 -10.92 -3.14 -13.25
N VAL A 139 -10.48 -2.16 -12.46
CA VAL A 139 -11.00 -1.84 -11.13
C VAL A 139 -11.93 -0.63 -11.21
N ASP A 140 -13.03 -0.65 -10.48
CA ASP A 140 -14.02 0.43 -10.45
C ASP A 140 -13.68 1.50 -9.39
N TYR A 141 -13.19 1.07 -8.22
CA TYR A 141 -12.80 1.97 -7.12
C TYR A 141 -11.55 1.48 -6.40
N TYR A 142 -10.77 2.43 -5.86
CA TYR A 142 -9.59 2.17 -5.05
C TYR A 142 -9.82 2.69 -3.63
N ILE A 143 -9.64 1.82 -2.65
CA ILE A 143 -9.68 2.16 -1.23
C ILE A 143 -8.30 1.90 -0.66
N THR A 144 -7.53 2.96 -0.47
CA THR A 144 -6.13 2.87 -0.04
C THR A 144 -6.00 2.72 1.48
N GLY A 145 -4.87 2.16 1.93
CA GLY A 145 -4.51 2.01 3.34
C GLY A 145 -3.91 0.65 3.64
N CYS A 146 -2.97 0.57 4.58
CA CYS A 146 -2.32 -0.68 4.98
C CYS A 146 -2.47 -0.92 6.49
N PRO A 147 -3.66 -1.35 6.98
CA PRO A 147 -4.94 -1.40 6.24
C PRO A 147 -5.68 -0.04 6.24
N PRO A 148 -6.77 0.11 5.45
CA PRO A 148 -7.66 1.26 5.57
C PRO A 148 -8.22 1.40 6.99
N LYS A 149 -8.34 2.64 7.50
CA LYS A 149 -8.74 2.88 8.90
C LYS A 149 -10.26 2.80 9.10
N GLU A 150 -10.69 2.24 10.24
CA GLU A 150 -12.10 2.05 10.61
C GLU A 150 -12.95 3.32 10.43
N LYS A 151 -12.46 4.50 10.83
CA LYS A 151 -13.19 5.76 10.75
C LYS A 151 -13.50 6.14 9.30
N PHE A 152 -12.57 5.85 8.40
CA PHE A 152 -12.75 6.04 6.98
C PHE A 152 -13.73 5.00 6.41
N LEU A 153 -13.61 3.73 6.83
CA LEU A 153 -14.50 2.65 6.41
C LEU A 153 -15.96 2.87 6.83
N ARG A 154 -16.21 3.31 8.07
CA ARG A 154 -17.54 3.69 8.58
C ARG A 154 -18.21 4.78 7.74
N THR A 155 -17.42 5.61 7.06
CA THR A 155 -17.93 6.67 6.20
C THR A 155 -18.20 6.15 4.79
N ILE A 156 -17.29 5.36 4.21
CA ILE A 156 -17.34 5.00 2.80
C ILE A 156 -18.22 3.77 2.52
N LEU A 157 -18.26 2.77 3.40
CA LEU A 157 -18.98 1.52 3.15
C LEU A 157 -20.49 1.73 3.04
N PRO A 158 -21.17 2.46 3.95
CA PRO A 158 -22.60 2.71 3.82
C PRO A 158 -22.98 3.40 2.50
N ALA A 159 -22.20 4.40 2.08
CA ALA A 159 -22.45 5.08 0.81
C ALA A 159 -22.17 4.21 -0.41
N LEU A 160 -21.12 3.37 -0.38
CA LEU A 160 -20.88 2.40 -1.45
C LEU A 160 -22.05 1.43 -1.60
N ILE A 161 -22.66 1.01 -0.49
CA ILE A 161 -23.83 0.13 -0.46
C ILE A 161 -25.10 0.88 -0.91
N ALA A 162 -25.28 2.13 -0.50
CA ALA A 162 -26.40 2.96 -0.96
C ALA A 162 -26.29 3.33 -2.45
N GLY A 163 -25.07 3.29 -3.02
CA GLY A 163 -24.78 3.76 -4.37
C GLY A 163 -24.53 5.27 -4.44
N ASP A 164 -24.29 5.91 -3.29
CA ASP A 164 -24.06 7.35 -3.18
C ASP A 164 -22.65 7.76 -3.59
N HIS A 165 -22.52 8.98 -4.08
CA HIS A 165 -21.24 9.62 -4.35
C HIS A 165 -20.80 10.48 -3.17
N ILE A 166 -19.76 10.06 -2.44
CA ILE A 166 -19.15 10.88 -1.39
C ILE A 166 -17.97 11.68 -1.97
N GLU A 167 -17.98 12.99 -1.75
CA GLU A 167 -16.78 13.81 -1.90
C GLU A 167 -15.82 13.58 -0.73
N LEU A 168 -14.77 12.82 -1.00
CA LEU A 168 -13.71 12.56 -0.03
C LEU A 168 -12.57 13.58 -0.18
N SER A 169 -11.91 13.89 0.94
CA SER A 169 -10.69 14.71 0.94
C SER A 169 -9.65 14.11 -0.01
N LYS A 170 -9.02 15.00 -0.79
CA LYS A 170 -7.96 14.71 -1.76
C LYS A 170 -6.59 15.18 -1.26
N LYS A 171 -6.52 15.61 0.01
CA LYS A 171 -5.32 16.18 0.61
C LYS A 171 -4.35 15.09 1.08
N SER A 172 -3.10 15.46 1.30
CA SER A 172 -2.09 14.57 1.87
C SER A 172 -2.25 14.41 3.38
N VAL A 173 -1.48 13.50 3.98
CA VAL A 173 -1.45 13.26 5.43
C VAL A 173 -1.16 14.53 6.22
N CYS A 174 -0.40 15.47 5.67
CA CYS A 174 -0.11 16.76 6.30
C CYS A 174 -1.38 17.54 6.68
N SER A 175 -2.48 17.38 5.95
CA SER A 175 -3.75 18.07 6.27
C SER A 175 -4.46 17.53 7.52
N GLU A 176 -4.07 16.34 7.98
CA GLU A 176 -4.62 15.67 9.17
C GLU A 176 -3.61 15.67 10.33
N CYS A 177 -2.39 16.15 10.10
CA CYS A 177 -1.31 16.18 11.07
C CYS A 177 -1.40 17.44 11.94
N ASP A 178 -1.31 17.26 13.26
CA ASP A 178 -1.40 18.34 14.25
C ASP A 178 -0.09 19.09 14.53
N ARG A 179 1.03 18.61 13.98
CA ARG A 179 2.36 19.23 14.15
C ARG A 179 2.45 20.58 13.47
N LYS A 180 3.20 21.50 14.09
CA LYS A 180 3.46 22.84 13.58
C LYS A 180 4.75 22.87 12.76
N MET A 181 4.80 23.74 11.77
CA MET A 181 6.08 24.09 11.13
C MET A 181 6.87 24.99 12.09
N GLY A 182 8.12 24.61 12.35
CA GLY A 182 9.09 25.42 13.09
C GLY A 182 10.22 25.91 12.19
N ASP A 183 11.19 26.60 12.77
CA ASP A 183 12.41 27.00 12.08
C ASP A 183 13.21 25.77 11.63
N VAL A 184 13.53 25.69 10.34
CA VAL A 184 14.39 24.64 9.78
C VAL A 184 15.81 25.20 9.60
N LYS A 185 16.72 24.85 10.51
CA LYS A 185 18.14 25.28 10.49
C LYS A 185 19.05 24.06 10.61
N ASN A 186 20.16 24.05 9.88
CA ASN A 186 21.16 22.96 9.88
C ASN A 186 20.56 21.57 9.61
N TRP A 187 19.63 21.52 8.65
CA TRP A 187 18.93 20.29 8.30
C TRP A 187 19.89 19.24 7.73
N HIS A 188 19.76 18.02 8.21
CA HIS A 188 20.37 16.82 7.63
C HIS A 188 19.43 15.64 7.89
N LEU A 189 19.52 14.62 7.06
CA LEU A 189 18.69 13.44 7.22
C LEU A 189 19.16 12.62 8.43
N LYS A 190 18.28 12.48 9.41
CA LYS A 190 18.49 11.70 10.63
C LYS A 190 17.90 10.30 10.51
N ARG A 191 18.55 9.32 11.13
CA ARG A 191 17.99 7.98 11.31
C ARG A 191 17.01 7.99 12.48
N ARG A 192 15.99 7.14 12.40
CA ARG A 192 14.93 7.04 13.43
C ARG A 192 15.44 6.74 14.85
N TYR A 193 16.61 6.12 14.99
CA TYR A 193 17.17 5.75 16.29
C TYR A 193 18.11 6.80 16.89
N GLU A 194 18.51 7.83 16.15
CA GLU A 194 19.57 8.75 16.59
C GLU A 194 19.13 9.59 17.78
N GLU A 195 17.95 10.19 17.69
CA GLU A 195 17.42 11.10 18.70
C GLU A 195 15.90 10.93 18.81
N THR A 196 15.34 11.33 19.95
CA THR A 196 13.87 11.38 20.10
C THR A 196 13.35 12.67 19.46
N PRO A 197 12.44 12.60 18.48
CA PRO A 197 11.90 13.80 17.83
C PRO A 197 11.10 14.63 18.82
N ASP A 198 11.15 15.95 18.67
CA ASP A 198 10.21 16.83 19.33
C ASP A 198 8.78 16.56 18.80
N ARG A 199 7.79 16.56 19.70
CA ARG A 199 6.40 16.22 19.36
C ARG A 199 5.66 17.38 18.69
N GLU A 200 6.02 18.62 19.00
CA GLU A 200 5.28 19.80 18.53
C GLU A 200 5.59 20.13 17.07
N HIS A 201 6.86 20.01 16.68
CA HIS A 201 7.32 20.45 15.36
C HIS A 201 7.25 19.34 14.30
N CYS A 202 7.20 19.75 13.02
CA CYS A 202 7.19 18.85 11.89
C CYS A 202 8.42 17.91 11.87
N LEU A 203 8.18 16.59 11.81
CA LEU A 203 9.24 15.58 11.78
C LEU A 203 10.18 15.73 10.58
N LEU A 204 9.63 16.10 9.42
CA LEU A 204 10.44 16.34 8.23
C LEU A 204 11.36 17.55 8.41
N GLY A 205 10.85 18.63 9.02
CA GLY A 205 11.65 19.82 9.34
C GLY A 205 12.75 19.55 10.37
N GLN A 206 12.57 18.53 11.23
CA GLN A 206 13.57 18.09 12.21
C GLN A 206 14.67 17.17 11.62
N GLY A 207 14.54 16.76 10.36
CA GLY A 207 15.50 15.87 9.70
C GLY A 207 15.04 14.41 9.57
N TYR A 208 13.87 14.02 10.08
CA TYR A 208 13.38 12.65 9.96
C TYR A 208 12.60 12.45 8.65
N LEU A 209 12.94 11.42 7.88
CA LEU A 209 12.25 11.11 6.61
C LEU A 209 10.77 10.77 6.87
N CYS A 210 9.89 11.73 6.61
CA CYS A 210 8.45 11.62 6.77
C CYS A 210 7.77 11.77 5.41
N LEU A 211 7.13 10.71 4.91
CA LEU A 211 6.44 10.71 3.61
C LEU A 211 5.06 11.38 3.63
N GLY A 212 4.66 11.98 4.75
CA GLY A 212 3.34 12.60 4.90
C GLY A 212 2.97 13.60 3.79
N PRO A 213 3.89 14.44 3.28
CA PRO A 213 3.59 15.39 2.21
C PRO A 213 3.26 14.75 0.87
N VAL A 214 3.78 13.55 0.60
CA VAL A 214 3.64 12.80 -0.67
C VAL A 214 2.69 11.60 -0.54
N THR A 215 2.02 11.47 0.60
CA THR A 215 1.14 10.34 0.91
C THR A 215 -0.29 10.81 0.99
N PHE A 216 -1.21 10.01 0.47
CA PHE A 216 -2.64 10.32 0.55
C PHE A 216 -3.15 10.29 2.00
N GLY A 217 -3.98 11.27 2.38
CA GLY A 217 -4.60 11.34 3.72
C GLY A 217 -5.68 10.26 3.94
N ARG A 218 -6.46 10.38 5.02
CA ARG A 218 -7.55 9.49 5.53
C ARG A 218 -7.13 8.52 6.63
N CYS A 219 -5.87 8.57 7.05
CA CYS A 219 -5.38 7.75 8.16
C CYS A 219 -5.40 8.50 9.50
N GLY A 220 -5.80 9.78 9.51
CA GLY A 220 -5.82 10.64 10.70
C GLY A 220 -4.42 10.96 11.21
N ALA A 221 -3.40 10.93 10.34
CA ALA A 221 -1.99 11.11 10.69
C ALA A 221 -1.54 10.32 11.93
N ALA A 222 -2.00 9.06 12.06
CA ALA A 222 -1.75 8.25 13.25
C ALA A 222 -0.27 8.10 13.62
N CYS A 223 0.64 7.93 12.65
CA CYS A 223 2.08 7.80 12.95
C CYS A 223 2.66 9.12 13.48
N PRO A 224 2.51 10.27 12.77
CA PRO A 224 2.98 11.56 13.29
C PRO A 224 2.41 11.93 14.66
N HIS A 225 1.15 11.56 14.94
CA HIS A 225 0.53 11.76 16.25
C HIS A 225 1.23 10.99 17.38
N ASN A 226 1.78 9.82 17.06
CA ASN A 226 2.55 8.96 17.97
C ASN A 226 4.07 9.14 17.85
N ASN A 227 4.52 10.32 17.39
CA ASN A 227 5.95 10.66 17.27
C ASN A 227 6.77 9.79 16.32
N ILE A 228 6.14 9.21 15.30
CA ILE A 228 6.79 8.40 14.27
C ILE A 228 6.55 9.02 12.89
N PRO A 229 7.58 9.11 12.02
CA PRO A 229 7.39 9.61 10.65
C PRO A 229 6.37 8.78 9.86
N CYS A 230 5.65 9.42 8.95
CA CYS A 230 4.76 8.72 8.04
C CYS A 230 5.58 7.84 7.07
N HIS A 231 5.18 6.58 6.93
CA HIS A 231 5.82 5.59 6.05
C HIS A 231 5.21 5.49 4.65
N GLY A 232 4.21 6.31 4.32
CA GLY A 232 3.59 6.25 2.99
C GLY A 232 2.68 5.06 2.73
N CYS A 233 2.22 4.37 3.79
CA CYS A 233 1.44 3.14 3.65
C CYS A 233 0.07 3.31 3.00
N ASN A 234 -0.41 4.54 2.84
CA ASN A 234 -1.67 4.85 2.18
C ASN A 234 -1.51 5.11 0.67
N GLY A 235 -0.29 4.97 0.15
CA GLY A 235 0.01 5.22 -1.25
C GLY A 235 0.23 6.70 -1.58
N PRO A 236 0.59 6.98 -2.84
CA PRO A 236 1.00 8.30 -3.31
C PRO A 236 -0.14 9.31 -3.23
N SER A 237 0.20 10.57 -3.01
CA SER A 237 -0.75 11.68 -3.09
C SER A 237 -1.31 11.84 -4.51
N LEU A 238 -2.47 12.48 -4.60
CA LEU A 238 -3.21 12.57 -5.86
C LEU A 238 -2.45 13.35 -6.95
N ASP A 239 -1.62 14.31 -6.57
CA ASP A 239 -0.78 15.05 -7.49
C ASP A 239 0.35 14.20 -8.07
N ILE A 240 0.89 13.25 -7.30
CA ILE A 240 1.81 12.24 -7.83
C ILE A 240 1.05 11.34 -8.80
N LEU A 241 -0.12 10.82 -8.44
CA LEU A 241 -0.86 9.91 -9.32
C LEU A 241 -1.25 10.52 -10.67
N ARG A 242 -1.61 11.81 -10.69
CA ARG A 242 -2.10 12.48 -11.90
C ARG A 242 -1.02 12.95 -12.86
N GLU A 243 0.19 13.22 -12.34
CA GLU A 243 1.26 13.84 -13.12
C GLU A 243 2.33 12.80 -13.48
N PRO A 244 2.62 12.55 -14.77
CA PRO A 244 3.66 11.60 -15.19
C PRO A 244 5.07 12.00 -14.72
N CYS A 245 5.32 13.30 -14.57
CA CYS A 245 6.60 13.87 -14.12
C CYS A 245 6.74 13.98 -12.60
N ARG A 246 5.80 13.39 -11.83
CA ARG A 246 5.85 13.34 -10.37
C ARG A 246 5.83 11.91 -9.89
N ASP A 247 6.73 11.64 -8.96
CA ASP A 247 6.94 10.38 -8.29
C ASP A 247 7.22 10.62 -6.80
N ILE A 248 7.16 9.58 -5.96
CA ILE A 248 7.42 9.70 -4.53
C ILE A 248 8.82 10.24 -4.25
N HIS A 249 9.84 9.72 -4.96
CA HIS A 249 11.23 10.11 -4.70
C HIS A 249 11.49 11.58 -5.04
N ASN A 250 11.22 11.99 -6.28
CA ASN A 250 11.52 13.36 -6.69
C ASN A 250 10.67 14.38 -5.95
N MET A 251 9.40 14.06 -5.64
CA MET A 251 8.57 14.95 -4.85
C MET A 251 9.09 15.06 -3.42
N MET A 252 9.61 13.99 -2.81
CA MET A 252 10.24 14.11 -1.50
C MET A 252 11.49 14.99 -1.53
N VAL A 253 12.38 14.79 -2.51
CA VAL A 253 13.58 15.63 -2.69
C VAL A 253 13.18 17.09 -2.83
N ARG A 254 12.22 17.38 -3.72
CA ARG A 254 11.72 18.75 -3.93
C ARG A 254 11.08 19.34 -2.69
N ARG A 255 10.29 18.56 -1.93
CA ARG A 255 9.67 19.05 -0.69
C ARG A 255 10.71 19.36 0.38
N ILE A 256 11.79 18.58 0.47
CA ILE A 256 12.89 18.88 1.39
C ILE A 256 13.64 20.13 0.92
N ALA A 257 13.88 20.28 -0.39
CA ALA A 257 14.49 21.48 -0.96
C ALA A 257 13.60 22.72 -0.87
N ASP A 258 12.27 22.58 -0.82
CA ASP A 258 11.36 23.71 -0.56
C ASP A 258 11.36 24.10 0.93
N LEU A 259 11.66 23.16 1.82
CA LEU A 259 11.70 23.35 3.28
C LEU A 259 13.07 23.80 3.81
N THR A 260 14.10 23.69 2.98
CA THR A 260 15.50 23.94 3.34
C THR A 260 16.18 24.72 2.23
N ASP A 261 17.27 25.45 2.49
CA ASP A 261 18.05 26.07 1.41
C ASP A 261 19.06 25.10 0.75
N ILE A 262 18.83 23.78 0.86
CA ILE A 262 19.76 22.75 0.38
C ILE A 262 19.41 22.36 -1.07
N PRO A 263 20.38 22.36 -2.00
CA PRO A 263 20.14 21.92 -3.37
C PRO A 263 19.66 20.46 -3.45
N GLU A 264 18.73 20.16 -4.37
CA GLU A 264 18.16 18.82 -4.56
C GLU A 264 19.21 17.70 -4.67
N LYS A 265 20.32 17.95 -5.38
CA LYS A 265 21.43 16.99 -5.55
C LYS A 265 22.11 16.60 -4.24
N GLU A 266 22.18 17.51 -3.27
CA GLU A 266 22.78 17.21 -1.95
C GLU A 266 21.79 16.47 -1.04
N ILE A 267 20.48 16.68 -1.24
CA ILE A 267 19.44 15.91 -0.55
C ILE A 267 19.42 14.47 -1.07
N GLU A 268 19.49 14.27 -2.38
CA GLU A 268 19.51 12.93 -2.99
C GLU A 268 20.64 12.05 -2.42
N LYS A 269 21.82 12.61 -2.17
CA LYS A 269 22.95 11.89 -1.57
C LYS A 269 22.71 11.45 -0.14
N GLN A 270 21.84 12.15 0.60
CA GLN A 270 21.52 11.81 1.99
C GLN A 270 20.44 10.73 2.08
N LEU A 271 19.64 10.54 1.02
CA LEU A 271 18.62 9.50 0.99
C LEU A 271 19.28 8.12 0.97
N TYR A 272 18.82 7.26 1.87
CA TYR A 272 19.30 5.90 2.00
C TYR A 272 18.18 4.91 1.67
N ASP A 273 18.57 3.75 1.17
CA ASP A 273 17.67 2.60 0.98
C ASP A 273 16.31 2.99 0.36
N VAL A 274 16.39 3.65 -0.79
CA VAL A 274 15.23 4.29 -1.45
C VAL A 274 14.10 3.29 -1.69
N ALA A 275 14.43 2.04 -2.01
CA ALA A 275 13.43 1.00 -2.23
C ALA A 275 12.58 0.74 -0.98
N HIS A 276 13.20 0.53 0.18
CA HIS A 276 12.47 0.24 1.42
C HIS A 276 11.94 1.48 2.14
N THR A 277 12.50 2.66 1.88
CA THR A 277 12.06 3.90 2.54
C THR A 277 10.99 4.64 1.78
N MET A 278 11.00 4.62 0.44
CA MET A 278 10.09 5.43 -0.40
C MET A 278 9.08 4.60 -1.19
N TYR A 279 9.47 3.41 -1.67
CA TYR A 279 8.58 2.55 -2.44
C TYR A 279 8.07 1.27 -1.77
N PRO A 280 8.19 1.06 -0.43
CA PRO A 280 7.86 -0.24 0.17
C PRO A 280 6.39 -0.64 -0.02
N PHE A 281 5.52 0.32 -0.36
CA PHE A 281 4.09 0.08 -0.53
C PHE A 281 3.61 0.17 -1.98
N THR A 282 4.46 0.60 -2.91
CA THR A 282 4.04 1.00 -4.26
C THR A 282 4.89 0.43 -5.39
N ILE A 283 6.00 -0.24 -5.06
CA ILE A 283 6.95 -0.78 -6.04
C ILE A 283 6.32 -1.82 -6.99
N GLY A 284 5.26 -2.49 -6.55
CA GLY A 284 4.57 -3.52 -7.34
C GLY A 284 3.58 -2.98 -8.38
N SER A 285 3.38 -1.66 -8.48
CA SER A 285 2.36 -1.06 -9.33
C SER A 285 2.91 -0.50 -10.63
N LEU A 286 2.30 -0.87 -11.77
CA LEU A 286 2.69 -0.31 -13.06
C LEU A 286 2.43 1.19 -13.16
N ILE A 287 1.37 1.73 -12.54
CA ILE A 287 1.10 3.18 -12.56
C ILE A 287 2.24 4.02 -11.94
N MET A 288 2.99 3.42 -11.02
CA MET A 288 4.12 4.06 -10.36
C MET A 288 5.43 3.77 -11.08
N GLU A 289 5.61 2.55 -11.59
CA GLU A 289 6.79 2.16 -12.36
C GLU A 289 6.86 2.84 -13.73
N ASP A 290 5.72 3.06 -14.39
CA ASP A 290 5.65 3.59 -15.75
C ASP A 290 5.81 5.11 -15.84
N LYS A 291 5.96 5.77 -14.69
CA LYS A 291 6.29 7.20 -14.64
C LYS A 291 7.68 7.42 -15.24
N GLU A 292 7.81 8.47 -16.04
CA GLU A 292 9.04 8.80 -16.78
C GLU A 292 10.28 8.89 -15.88
N ILE A 293 10.07 9.40 -14.67
CA ILE A 293 11.11 9.67 -13.67
C ILE A 293 11.15 8.62 -12.54
N SER A 294 10.41 7.52 -12.67
CA SER A 294 10.32 6.50 -11.62
C SER A 294 11.67 5.83 -11.39
N LYS A 295 12.10 5.72 -10.12
CA LYS A 295 13.29 4.94 -9.76
C LYS A 295 13.02 3.44 -9.68
N ILE A 296 11.76 3.00 -9.71
CA ILE A 296 11.38 1.59 -9.52
C ILE A 296 12.09 0.69 -10.53
N ARG A 297 12.14 1.08 -11.82
CA ARG A 297 12.79 0.30 -12.88
C ARG A 297 14.27 0.05 -12.62
N ASP A 298 14.97 1.07 -12.14
CA ASP A 298 16.40 1.00 -11.82
C ASP A 298 16.64 0.13 -10.58
N LEU A 299 15.77 0.28 -9.56
CA LEU A 299 15.84 -0.49 -8.31
C LEU A 299 15.60 -1.99 -8.54
N VAL A 300 14.58 -2.33 -9.34
CA VAL A 300 14.23 -3.73 -9.67
C VAL A 300 15.31 -4.38 -10.55
N LYS A 301 15.93 -3.63 -11.48
CA LYS A 301 17.06 -4.14 -12.28
C LYS A 301 18.34 -4.28 -11.47
N GLY A 302 18.58 -3.37 -10.53
CA GLY A 302 19.78 -3.31 -9.71
C GLY A 302 19.83 -4.34 -8.57
N GLY A 303 18.69 -4.90 -8.18
CA GLY A 303 18.56 -5.92 -7.13
C GLY A 303 19.08 -7.33 -7.49
N GLY A 304 19.72 -7.47 -8.66
CA GLY A 304 20.32 -8.73 -9.13
C GLY A 304 21.85 -8.80 -9.01
N ALA A 305 22.48 -7.97 -8.16
CA ALA A 305 23.93 -7.92 -7.96
C ALA A 305 24.34 -8.33 -6.53
#